data_AF-A0A3S4BAQ6-F1
#
_entry.id   AF-A0A3S4BAQ6-F1
#
_cell.length_a   1.000
_cell.length_b   1.000
_cell.length_c   1.000
_cell.angle_alpha   90.00
_cell.angle_beta   90.00
_cell.angle_gamma   90.00
#
_symmetry.space_group_name_H-M   'P 1'
#
loop_
_entity.id
_entity.type
_entity.pdbx_description
1 polymer ?
#
loop_
_entity_poly.entity_id
_entity_poly.type
_entity_poly.pdbx_seq_one_letter_code
_entity_poly.pdbx_strand_id
1 'polypeptide(L)'
;MASPVADSLDDMADRLRIIAEGIRAGSVSLRFDTAQRMELAQVADNLTTLATHPADQIQLQAIRLSHIAALRLFHQWRAFEKIPPGEGSSITYAELAGLLDGDVSLITRICRILVANHTLRAIGSDRLAHTEFSELLIHPSTGR
;
A
#
# COMPACT_ATOMS: atom_id res chain seq x y z
N MET A 1 14.84 36.43 -4.24
CA MET A 1 13.57 35.94 -4.82
C MET A 1 13.15 34.75 -3.98
N ALA A 2 11.97 34.79 -3.35
CA ALA A 2 11.44 33.62 -2.64
C ALA A 2 11.31 32.45 -3.63
N SER A 3 11.56 31.22 -3.17
CA SER A 3 11.42 30.03 -3.99
C SER A 3 10.04 29.44 -3.71
N PRO A 4 9.09 29.47 -4.67
CA PRO A 4 7.76 28.92 -4.45
C PRO A 4 7.77 27.44 -4.03
N VAL A 5 8.82 26.71 -4.44
CA VAL A 5 9.06 25.32 -4.04
C VAL A 5 9.44 25.23 -2.56
N ALA A 6 10.30 26.13 -2.08
CA ALA A 6 10.68 26.16 -0.67
C ALA A 6 9.48 26.55 0.20
N ASP A 7 8.72 27.57 -0.21
CA ASP A 7 7.51 27.99 0.51
C ASP A 7 6.50 26.83 0.60
N SER A 8 6.30 26.07 -0.48
CA SER A 8 5.44 24.88 -0.48
C SER A 8 5.96 23.75 0.43
N LEU A 9 7.28 23.58 0.55
CA LEU A 9 7.87 22.58 1.44
C LEU A 9 7.69 22.98 2.90
N ASP A 10 7.86 24.26 3.23
CA ASP A 10 7.64 24.80 4.58
C ASP A 10 6.18 24.64 5.00
N ASP A 11 5.23 24.98 4.12
CA ASP A 11 3.79 24.77 4.35
C ASP A 11 3.44 23.31 4.63
N MET A 12 4.03 22.37 3.88
CA MET A 12 3.83 20.93 4.10
C MET A 12 4.47 20.48 5.42
N ALA A 13 5.65 20.98 5.77
CA ALA A 13 6.32 20.67 7.02
C ALA A 13 5.52 21.15 8.24
N ASP A 14 4.92 22.35 8.16
CA ASP A 14 4.07 22.88 9.21
C ASP A 14 2.80 22.05 9.40
N ARG A 15 2.14 21.62 8.32
CA ARG A 15 0.99 20.70 8.39
C ARG A 15 1.36 19.36 9.03
N LEU A 16 2.49 18.77 8.62
CA LEU A 16 2.99 17.53 9.23
C LEU A 16 3.27 17.71 10.73
N ARG A 17 3.82 18.86 11.14
CA ARG A 17 4.05 19.19 12.55
C ARG A 17 2.76 19.26 13.34
N ILE A 18 1.75 19.97 12.85
CA ILE A 18 0.43 20.10 13.50
C ILE A 18 -0.21 18.72 13.70
N ILE A 19 -0.24 17.89 12.66
CA ILE A 19 -0.80 16.52 12.75
C ILE A 19 -0.02 15.69 13.77
N ALA A 20 1.32 15.75 13.74
CA ALA A 20 2.16 15.00 14.68
C ALA A 20 1.96 15.43 16.14
N GLU A 21 1.82 16.74 16.40
CA GLU A 21 1.51 17.27 17.72
C GLU A 21 0.12 16.83 18.19
N GLY A 22 -0.88 16.86 17.31
CA GLY A 22 -2.23 16.37 17.60
C GLY A 22 -2.24 14.88 17.96
N ILE A 23 -1.45 14.05 17.27
CA ILE A 23 -1.32 12.62 17.59
C ILE A 23 -0.68 12.43 18.98
N ARG A 24 0.41 13.16 19.28
CA ARG A 24 1.08 13.07 20.59
C ARG A 24 0.19 13.54 21.74
N ALA A 25 -0.62 14.58 21.50
CA ALA A 25 -1.58 15.10 22.47
C ALA A 25 -2.83 14.21 22.60
N GLY A 26 -2.99 13.20 21.75
CA GLY A 26 -4.17 12.33 21.71
C GLY A 26 -5.44 13.00 21.14
N SER A 27 -5.34 14.22 20.61
CA SER A 27 -6.45 14.95 20.00
C SER A 27 -6.73 14.50 18.57
N VAL A 28 -5.73 13.93 17.88
CA VAL A 28 -5.87 13.31 16.55
C VAL A 28 -5.63 11.82 16.66
N SER A 29 -6.58 11.03 16.15
CA SER A 29 -6.39 9.59 15.98
C SER A 29 -6.53 9.23 14.52
N LEU A 30 -5.42 8.87 13.87
CA LEU A 30 -5.45 8.39 12.48
C LEU A 30 -6.29 7.11 12.33
N ARG A 31 -6.66 6.41 13.40
CA ARG A 31 -7.55 5.26 13.28
C ARG A 31 -9.01 5.67 13.05
N PHE A 32 -9.46 6.76 13.68
CA PHE A 32 -10.87 7.14 13.74
C PHE A 32 -11.19 8.44 13.00
N ASP A 33 -10.20 9.34 12.88
CA ASP A 33 -10.35 10.61 12.19
C ASP A 33 -10.04 10.46 10.71
N THR A 34 -11.09 10.34 9.90
CA THR A 34 -10.95 10.21 8.45
C THR A 34 -10.49 11.52 7.79
N ALA A 35 -10.89 12.68 8.32
CA ALA A 35 -10.49 13.96 7.76
C ALA A 35 -8.97 14.16 7.92
N GLN A 36 -8.45 13.93 9.12
CA GLN A 36 -7.02 14.01 9.40
C GLN A 36 -6.20 12.98 8.63
N ARG A 37 -6.72 11.75 8.47
CA ARG A 37 -6.11 10.76 7.57
C ARG A 37 -6.02 11.22 6.12
N MET A 38 -7.10 11.81 5.59
CA MET A 38 -7.13 12.28 4.21
C MET A 38 -6.25 13.53 4.02
N GLU A 39 -6.19 14.41 5.00
CA GLU A 39 -5.28 15.56 4.97
C GLU A 39 -3.82 15.10 4.92
N LEU A 40 -3.42 14.16 5.78
CA LEU A 40 -2.08 13.59 5.77
C LEU A 40 -1.75 12.93 4.43
N ALA A 41 -2.71 12.18 3.85
CA ALA A 41 -2.54 11.56 2.54
C ALA A 41 -2.35 12.61 1.43
N GLN A 42 -3.09 13.73 1.48
CA GLN A 42 -2.94 14.82 0.51
C GLN A 42 -1.58 15.50 0.61
N VAL A 43 -1.05 15.70 1.82
CA VAL A 43 0.30 16.24 2.01
C VAL A 43 1.36 15.32 1.39
N ALA A 44 1.22 14.01 1.57
CA ALA A 44 2.12 13.04 0.96
C ALA A 44 2.03 13.01 -0.58
N ASP A 45 0.83 13.14 -1.15
CA ASP A 45 0.61 13.21 -2.60
C ASP A 45 1.20 14.49 -3.21
N ASN A 46 1.03 15.63 -2.53
CA ASN A 46 1.63 16.90 -2.93
C ASN A 46 3.16 16.82 -2.93
N LEU A 47 3.75 16.24 -1.87
CA LEU A 47 5.20 16.03 -1.79
C LEU A 47 5.70 15.12 -2.91
N THR A 48 4.99 14.02 -3.18
CA THR A 48 5.32 13.12 -4.28
C THR A 48 5.29 13.84 -5.62
N THR A 49 4.25 14.65 -5.86
CA THR A 49 4.10 15.45 -7.08
C THR A 49 5.23 16.46 -7.24
N LEU A 50 5.60 17.16 -6.17
CA LEU A 50 6.68 18.15 -6.17
C LEU A 50 8.05 17.51 -6.40
N ALA A 51 8.31 16.35 -5.80
CA ALA A 51 9.59 15.64 -5.88
C ALA A 51 9.78 14.89 -7.21
N THR A 52 8.70 14.62 -7.95
CA THR A 52 8.75 13.81 -9.16
C THR A 52 8.97 14.67 -10.39
N HIS A 53 10.00 14.36 -11.18
CA HIS A 53 10.19 15.02 -12.46
C HIS A 53 9.03 14.66 -13.41
N PRO A 54 8.49 15.59 -14.23
CA PRO A 54 7.36 15.29 -15.12
C PRO A 54 7.57 14.08 -16.04
N ALA A 55 8.81 13.84 -16.47
CA ALA A 55 9.16 12.67 -17.29
C ALA A 55 8.97 11.33 -16.57
N ASP A 56 9.07 11.30 -15.23
CA ASP A 56 8.98 10.08 -14.42
C ASP A 56 7.53 9.71 -14.07
N GLN A 57 6.58 10.61 -14.36
CA GLN A 57 5.16 10.41 -14.06
C GLN A 57 4.61 9.13 -14.71
N ILE A 58 5.06 8.80 -15.92
CA ILE A 58 4.63 7.57 -16.60
C ILE A 58 5.06 6.32 -15.84
N GLN A 59 6.23 6.35 -15.20
CA GLN A 59 6.73 5.24 -14.42
C GLN A 59 5.95 5.06 -13.11
N LEU A 60 5.59 6.16 -12.44
CA LEU A 60 4.70 6.11 -11.28
C LEU A 60 3.31 5.56 -11.64
N GLN A 61 2.76 5.96 -12.81
CA GLN A 61 1.50 5.41 -13.31
C GLN A 61 1.61 3.92 -13.62
N ALA A 62 2.71 3.48 -14.25
CA ALA A 62 2.95 2.07 -14.55
C ALA A 62 2.95 1.21 -13.27
N ILE A 63 3.55 1.69 -12.18
CA ILE A 63 3.53 1.00 -10.88
C ILE A 63 2.08 0.86 -10.38
N ARG A 64 1.29 1.94 -10.36
CA ARG A 64 -0.11 1.91 -9.93
C ARG A 64 -0.98 0.96 -10.77
N LEU A 65 -0.83 1.01 -12.09
CA LEU A 65 -1.58 0.14 -13.00
C LEU A 65 -1.19 -1.33 -12.81
N SER A 66 0.10 -1.62 -12.63
CA SER A 66 0.57 -2.98 -12.34
C SER A 66 -0.01 -3.52 -11.02
N HIS A 67 -0.13 -2.66 -10.01
CA HIS A 67 -0.72 -3.00 -8.72
C HIS A 67 -2.21 -3.32 -8.84
N ILE A 68 -2.98 -2.49 -9.56
CA ILE A 68 -4.40 -2.74 -9.82
C ILE A 68 -4.59 -4.06 -10.59
N ALA A 69 -3.74 -4.32 -11.60
CA ALA A 69 -3.79 -5.58 -12.33
C ALA A 69 -3.52 -6.78 -11.41
N ALA A 70 -2.51 -6.70 -10.54
CA ALA A 70 -2.19 -7.75 -9.57
C ALA A 70 -3.34 -8.00 -8.57
N LEU A 71 -3.96 -6.94 -8.05
CA LEU A 71 -5.14 -7.04 -7.17
C LEU A 71 -6.30 -7.75 -7.86
N ARG A 72 -6.59 -7.38 -9.12
CA ARG A 72 -7.67 -7.98 -9.89
C ARG A 72 -7.42 -9.46 -10.15
N LEU A 73 -6.20 -9.84 -10.53
CA LEU A 73 -5.82 -11.24 -10.73
C LEU A 73 -5.97 -12.04 -9.44
N PHE A 74 -5.45 -11.53 -8.33
CA PHE A 74 -5.55 -12.20 -7.02
C PHE A 74 -7.00 -12.39 -6.58
N HIS A 75 -7.87 -11.42 -6.84
CA HIS A 75 -9.29 -11.55 -6.55
C HIS A 75 -9.97 -12.60 -7.44
N GLN A 76 -9.71 -12.55 -8.76
CA GLN A 76 -10.27 -13.52 -9.71
C GLN A 76 -9.83 -14.96 -9.43
N TRP A 77 -8.58 -15.15 -9.01
CA TRP A 77 -8.02 -16.45 -8.65
C TRP A 77 -8.34 -16.87 -7.22
N ARG A 78 -9.03 -16.02 -6.44
CA ARG A 78 -9.26 -16.21 -5.00
C ARG A 78 -7.96 -16.48 -4.23
N ALA A 79 -6.85 -15.90 -4.71
CA ALA A 79 -5.51 -16.14 -4.19
C ALA A 79 -5.34 -15.61 -2.77
N PHE A 80 -6.02 -14.51 -2.42
CA PHE A 80 -6.02 -13.99 -1.05
C PHE A 80 -6.58 -15.02 -0.05
N GLU A 81 -7.59 -15.79 -0.41
CA GLU A 81 -8.19 -16.81 0.45
C GLU A 81 -7.28 -18.04 0.65
N LYS A 82 -6.26 -18.20 -0.20
CA LYS A 82 -5.28 -19.30 -0.13
C LYS A 82 -4.10 -18.98 0.79
N ILE A 83 -3.90 -17.70 1.12
CA ILE A 83 -2.88 -17.27 2.06
C ILE A 83 -3.48 -17.41 3.48
N PRO A 84 -2.79 -18.05 4.43
CA PRO A 84 -3.34 -18.24 5.77
C PRO A 84 -3.42 -16.89 6.51
N PRO A 85 -4.59 -16.51 7.08
CA PRO A 85 -4.75 -15.26 7.82
C PRO A 85 -4.15 -15.34 9.23
N GLY A 86 -3.99 -14.17 9.86
CA GLY A 86 -3.57 -14.06 11.25
C GLY A 86 -2.07 -13.92 11.46
N GLU A 87 -1.72 -13.57 12.70
CA GLU A 87 -0.35 -13.27 13.09
C GLU A 87 0.56 -14.50 13.04
N GLY A 88 1.76 -14.35 12.48
CA GLY A 88 2.72 -15.45 12.29
C GLY A 88 2.40 -16.40 11.12
N SER A 89 1.17 -16.38 10.60
CA SER A 89 0.77 -17.17 9.43
C SER A 89 1.47 -16.69 8.16
N SER A 90 1.87 -17.63 7.31
CA SER A 90 2.51 -17.35 6.03
C SER A 90 2.52 -18.56 5.10
N ILE A 91 2.69 -18.32 3.81
CA ILE A 91 2.76 -19.33 2.74
C ILE A 91 3.98 -19.06 1.85
N THR A 92 4.61 -20.11 1.32
CA THR A 92 5.67 -19.95 0.31
C THR A 92 5.10 -19.58 -1.06
N TYR A 93 5.91 -18.97 -1.94
CA TYR A 93 5.50 -18.75 -3.33
C TYR A 93 5.16 -20.06 -4.06
N ALA A 94 5.89 -21.15 -3.77
CA ALA A 94 5.70 -22.44 -4.40
C ALA A 94 4.37 -23.10 -3.97
N GLU A 95 4.04 -23.06 -2.67
CA GLU A 95 2.76 -23.56 -2.17
C GLU A 95 1.58 -22.77 -2.76
N LEU A 96 1.67 -21.43 -2.77
CA LEU A 96 0.62 -20.60 -3.36
C LEU A 96 0.44 -20.90 -4.86
N ALA A 97 1.54 -21.04 -5.60
CA ALA A 97 1.48 -21.39 -7.01
C ALA A 97 0.82 -22.77 -7.23
N GLY A 98 1.15 -23.76 -6.40
CA GLY A 98 0.50 -25.07 -6.42
C GLY A 98 -1.00 -25.02 -6.13
N LEU A 99 -1.44 -24.17 -5.19
CA LEU A 99 -2.86 -23.95 -4.89
C LEU A 99 -3.63 -23.24 -6.01
N LEU A 100 -2.92 -22.54 -6.89
CA LEU A 100 -3.48 -21.78 -8.02
C LEU A 100 -3.31 -22.50 -9.37
N ASP A 101 -2.72 -23.70 -9.37
CA ASP A 101 -2.33 -24.42 -10.59
C ASP A 101 -1.51 -23.53 -11.55
N GLY A 102 -0.60 -22.74 -10.99
CA GLY A 102 0.14 -21.70 -11.68
C GLY A 102 1.64 -21.92 -11.69
N ASP A 103 2.32 -21.25 -12.63
CA ASP A 103 3.78 -21.23 -12.68
C ASP A 103 4.36 -20.44 -11.49
N VAL A 104 5.35 -21.02 -10.79
CA VAL A 104 5.96 -20.43 -9.59
C VAL A 104 6.59 -19.07 -9.88
N SER A 105 7.26 -18.91 -11.03
CA SER A 105 7.92 -17.66 -11.40
C SER A 105 6.90 -16.56 -11.68
N LEU A 106 5.82 -16.87 -12.38
CA LEU A 106 4.73 -15.94 -12.66
C LEU A 106 4.05 -15.48 -11.37
N ILE A 107 3.65 -16.42 -10.51
CA ILE A 107 2.99 -16.09 -9.22
C ILE A 107 3.92 -15.26 -8.35
N THR A 108 5.20 -15.63 -8.25
CA THR A 108 6.21 -14.85 -7.50
C THR A 108 6.30 -13.41 -7.98
N ARG A 109 6.30 -13.17 -9.30
CA ARG A 109 6.37 -11.81 -9.86
C ARG A 109 5.14 -10.99 -9.49
N ILE A 110 3.95 -11.56 -9.55
CA ILE A 110 2.71 -10.87 -9.20
C ILE A 110 2.68 -10.58 -7.69
N CYS A 111 3.06 -11.54 -6.85
CA CYS A 111 3.19 -11.33 -5.41
C CYS A 111 4.16 -10.20 -5.07
N ARG A 112 5.30 -10.09 -5.77
CA ARG A 112 6.27 -9.01 -5.54
C ARG A 112 5.69 -7.62 -5.82
N ILE A 113 4.79 -7.49 -6.80
CA ILE A 113 4.06 -6.24 -7.03
C ILE A 113 3.18 -5.92 -5.81
N LEU A 114 2.46 -6.92 -5.29
CA LEU A 114 1.61 -6.75 -4.10
C LEU A 114 2.41 -6.43 -2.84
N VAL A 115 3.61 -6.99 -2.69
CA VAL A 115 4.53 -6.68 -1.57
C VAL A 115 5.08 -5.25 -1.70
N ALA A 116 5.53 -4.86 -2.89
CA ALA A 116 6.07 -3.52 -3.15
C ALA A 116 5.03 -2.41 -2.90
N ASN A 117 3.74 -2.72 -3.03
CA ASN A 117 2.63 -1.79 -2.78
C ASN A 117 1.92 -2.08 -1.45
N HIS A 118 2.61 -2.72 -0.49
CA HIS A 118 2.15 -2.96 0.88
C HIS A 118 0.81 -3.71 1.02
N THR A 119 0.38 -4.42 -0.03
CA THR A 119 -0.81 -5.26 0.03
C THR A 119 -0.50 -6.58 0.74
N LEU A 120 0.62 -7.20 0.40
CA LEU A 120 1.14 -8.37 1.12
C LEU A 120 2.45 -8.01 1.80
N ARG A 121 2.89 -8.86 2.74
CA ARG A 121 4.18 -8.72 3.40
C ARG A 121 5.07 -9.90 3.04
N ALA A 122 6.30 -9.63 2.64
CA ALA A 122 7.32 -10.68 2.49
C ALA A 122 7.82 -11.12 3.87
N ILE A 123 7.95 -12.43 4.05
CA ILE A 123 8.56 -13.06 5.22
C ILE A 123 9.79 -13.82 4.73
N GLY A 124 10.98 -13.31 5.01
CA GLY A 124 12.21 -13.87 4.43
C GLY A 124 12.26 -13.70 2.91
N SER A 125 12.90 -14.65 2.23
CA SER A 125 13.13 -14.59 0.77
C SER A 125 12.05 -15.27 -0.07
N ASP A 126 11.27 -16.19 0.51
CA ASP A 126 10.42 -17.12 -0.22
C ASP A 126 8.97 -17.22 0.29
N ARG A 127 8.61 -16.47 1.34
CA ARG A 127 7.28 -16.52 1.96
C ARG A 127 6.56 -15.18 1.96
N LEU A 128 5.24 -15.28 2.09
CA LEU A 128 4.30 -14.18 2.09
C LEU A 128 3.32 -14.33 3.25
N ALA A 129 2.91 -13.20 3.81
CA ALA A 129 1.84 -13.11 4.79
C ALA A 129 0.88 -11.99 4.40
N HIS A 130 -0.33 -12.04 4.96
CA HIS A 130 -1.25 -10.93 4.88
C HIS A 130 -0.71 -9.68 5.60
N THR A 131 -1.11 -8.53 5.08
CA THR A 131 -1.24 -7.27 5.83
C THR A 131 -2.71 -7.06 6.23
N GLU A 132 -2.98 -6.13 7.15
CA GLU A 132 -4.34 -5.71 7.51
C GLU A 132 -5.20 -5.40 6.26
N PHE A 133 -4.61 -4.74 5.25
CA PHE A 133 -5.33 -4.42 4.02
C PHE A 133 -5.74 -5.68 3.24
N SER A 134 -4.83 -6.62 3.03
CA SER A 134 -5.16 -7.84 2.30
C SER A 134 -6.13 -8.77 3.03
N GLU A 135 -6.18 -8.74 4.37
CA GLU A 135 -7.19 -9.51 5.13
C GLU A 135 -8.60 -8.97 4.86
N LEU A 136 -8.76 -7.65 4.68
CA LEU A 136 -10.03 -7.04 4.26
C LEU A 136 -10.49 -7.50 2.88
N LEU A 137 -9.61 -8.05 2.05
CA LEU A 137 -9.94 -8.53 0.70
C LEU A 137 -10.41 -9.99 0.67
N ILE A 138 -10.27 -10.73 1.77
CA ILE A 138 -10.74 -12.13 1.90
C ILE A 138 -12.24 -12.15 2.18
N HIS A 139 -12.73 -11.18 2.94
CA HIS A 139 -14.13 -11.03 3.27
C HIS A 139 -14.77 -9.99 2.33
N PRO A 140 -15.88 -10.28 1.64
CA PRO A 140 -16.67 -9.21 1.05
C PRO A 140 -17.10 -8.31 2.21
N SER A 141 -16.66 -7.07 2.22
CA SER A 141 -17.10 -6.10 3.21
C SER A 141 -18.63 -6.02 3.15
N THR A 142 -19.31 -6.62 4.13
CA THR A 142 -20.63 -6.15 4.57
C THR A 142 -20.48 -4.64 4.74
N GLY A 143 -21.32 -3.90 4.03
CA GLY A 143 -21.17 -2.48 3.80
C GLY A 143 -20.92 -1.66 5.06
N ARG A 144 -20.22 -0.55 4.87
CA ARG A 144 -20.37 0.62 5.73
C ARG A 144 -21.82 1.04 5.85
#